data_AF-A0A359CPF9-F1
#
_entry.id   AF-A0A359CPF9-F1
#
_cell.length_a   1.000
_cell.length_b   1.000
_cell.length_c   1.000
_cell.angle_alpha   90.00
_cell.angle_beta   90.00
_cell.angle_gamma   90.00
#
_symmetry.space_group_name_H-M   'P 1'
#
loop_
_entity.id
_entity.type
_entity.pdbx_description
1 polymer ?
#
loop_
_entity_poly.entity_id
_entity_poly.type
_entity_poly.pdbx_seq_one_letter_code
_entity_poly.pdbx_strand_id
1 'polypeptide(L)'
;MKNEELAQKIIDLSGGKENIDKAIHCITRLRFNLKDESKADSKAIEELDGVLGTRYQNGQFQVIIGNNVKYVYAEVAKILGLENDDIEQDKEEKIVKKEKKDKQNVLNKILDVIASSFQPILPAIIGAGMMKGILAILMVSGLVSSNSGTYQILNIVADSAFYFLPFLLAVSVSRKFDVNEYLGIVLAGALMYPTIID
;
A
#
# COMPACT_ATOMS: atom_id res chain seq x y z
N MET A 1 -25.45 8.96 -13.16
CA MET A 1 -25.43 7.54 -13.62
C MET A 1 -25.14 6.61 -12.44
N LYS A 2 -25.53 5.33 -12.47
CA LYS A 2 -25.10 4.36 -11.42
C LYS A 2 -23.64 3.96 -11.65
N ASN A 3 -22.89 3.65 -10.58
CA ASN A 3 -21.45 3.34 -10.67
C ASN A 3 -21.15 2.11 -11.54
N GLU A 4 -22.00 1.09 -11.50
CA GLU A 4 -21.87 -0.14 -12.30
C GLU A 4 -22.00 0.15 -13.81
N GLU A 5 -23.00 0.96 -14.19
CA GLU A 5 -23.22 1.36 -15.57
C GLU A 5 -22.07 2.24 -16.08
N LEU A 6 -21.59 3.15 -15.23
CA LEU A 6 -20.44 4.00 -15.54
C LEU A 6 -19.17 3.18 -15.74
N ALA A 7 -18.91 2.21 -14.86
CA ALA A 7 -17.78 1.30 -14.95
C ALA A 7 -17.81 0.49 -16.25
N GLN A 8 -18.96 -0.08 -16.61
CA GLN A 8 -19.13 -0.85 -17.84
C GLN A 8 -18.86 0.00 -19.08
N LYS A 9 -19.46 1.19 -19.16
CA LYS A 9 -19.24 2.12 -20.28
C LYS A 9 -17.79 2.55 -20.42
N ILE A 10 -17.10 2.83 -19.30
CA ILE A 10 -15.68 3.17 -19.33
C ILE A 10 -14.85 2.01 -19.88
N ILE A 11 -15.13 0.76 -19.49
CA ILE A 11 -14.40 -0.42 -20.00
C ILE A 11 -14.65 -0.60 -21.50
N ASP A 12 -15.90 -0.52 -21.94
CA ASP A 12 -16.27 -0.72 -23.34
C ASP A 12 -15.61 0.35 -24.23
N LEU A 13 -15.70 1.62 -23.82
CA LEU A 13 -15.09 2.74 -24.55
C LEU A 13 -13.56 2.77 -24.43
N SER A 14 -12.96 2.04 -23.49
CA SER A 14 -11.50 1.84 -23.40
C SER A 14 -10.99 0.75 -24.35
N GLY A 15 -11.85 0.21 -25.22
CA GLY A 15 -11.50 -0.87 -26.14
C GLY A 15 -11.79 -2.28 -25.61
N GLY A 16 -12.63 -2.40 -24.57
CA GLY A 16 -13.05 -3.66 -23.99
C GLY A 16 -12.11 -4.20 -22.90
N LYS A 17 -12.59 -5.24 -22.20
CA LYS A 17 -11.87 -5.90 -21.10
C LYS A 17 -10.52 -6.45 -21.55
N GLU A 18 -10.43 -6.95 -22.77
CA GLU A 18 -9.23 -7.50 -23.39
C GLU A 18 -8.14 -6.45 -23.65
N ASN A 19 -8.51 -5.16 -23.78
CA ASN A 19 -7.56 -4.08 -24.00
C ASN A 19 -6.97 -3.52 -22.69
N ILE A 20 -7.57 -3.83 -21.54
CA ILE A 20 -7.11 -3.37 -20.24
C ILE A 20 -6.16 -4.42 -19.64
N ASP A 21 -4.89 -4.06 -19.46
CA ASP A 21 -3.89 -4.91 -18.82
C ASP A 21 -3.91 -4.76 -17.29
N LYS A 22 -4.09 -3.52 -16.81
CA LYS A 22 -4.17 -3.21 -15.39
C LYS A 22 -5.08 -2.01 -15.15
N ALA A 23 -5.85 -2.05 -14.07
CA ALA A 23 -6.61 -0.91 -13.56
C ALA A 23 -6.16 -0.58 -12.12
N ILE A 24 -6.02 0.70 -11.81
CA ILE A 24 -5.75 1.21 -10.45
C ILE A 24 -6.52 2.52 -10.25
N HIS A 25 -6.68 3.00 -9.01
CA HIS A 25 -7.33 4.29 -8.75
C HIS A 25 -6.63 5.06 -7.65
N CYS A 26 -6.43 6.37 -7.83
CA CYS A 26 -6.03 7.28 -6.76
C CYS A 26 -7.26 7.98 -6.16
N ILE A 27 -7.06 9.12 -5.47
CA ILE A 27 -8.15 9.85 -4.78
C ILE A 27 -9.22 10.37 -5.75
N THR A 28 -8.84 10.78 -6.97
CA THR A 28 -9.77 11.42 -7.92
C THR A 28 -9.75 10.82 -9.32
N ARG A 29 -8.87 9.86 -9.61
CA ARG A 29 -8.65 9.34 -10.97
C ARG A 29 -8.58 7.84 -11.00
N LEU A 30 -9.24 7.27 -11.99
CA LEU A 30 -9.12 5.89 -12.40
C LEU A 30 -8.03 5.83 -13.48
N ARG A 31 -7.09 4.89 -13.38
CA ARG A 31 -5.96 4.77 -14.31
C ARG A 31 -5.90 3.38 -14.90
N PHE A 32 -5.77 3.32 -16.21
CA PHE A 32 -5.68 2.09 -16.98
C PHE A 32 -4.32 2.02 -17.68
N ASN A 33 -3.71 0.84 -17.61
CA ASN A 33 -2.68 0.44 -18.55
C ASN A 33 -3.40 -0.27 -19.69
N LEU A 34 -3.45 0.37 -20.86
CA LEU A 34 -4.07 -0.19 -22.06
C LEU A 34 -3.01 -0.92 -22.90
N LYS A 35 -3.40 -2.01 -23.56
CA LYS A 35 -2.56 -2.71 -24.53
C LYS A 35 -2.43 -1.92 -25.82
N ASP A 36 -3.51 -1.26 -26.22
CA ASP A 36 -3.60 -0.40 -27.39
C ASP A 36 -4.36 0.89 -27.04
N GLU A 37 -3.63 2.00 -26.97
CA GLU A 37 -4.17 3.31 -26.62
C GLU A 37 -5.12 3.85 -27.70
N SER A 38 -4.97 3.41 -28.96
CA SER A 38 -5.79 3.91 -30.07
C SER A 38 -7.25 3.44 -30.02
N LYS A 39 -7.54 2.41 -29.22
CA LYS A 39 -8.88 1.86 -29.02
C LYS A 39 -9.71 2.58 -27.96
N ALA A 40 -9.08 3.45 -27.18
CA ALA A 40 -9.78 4.19 -26.14
C ALA A 40 -10.38 5.48 -26.69
N ASP A 41 -11.71 5.56 -26.72
CA ASP A 41 -12.45 6.75 -27.12
C ASP A 41 -12.54 7.76 -25.97
N SER A 42 -11.48 8.56 -25.86
CA SER A 42 -11.35 9.57 -24.82
C SER A 42 -12.50 10.60 -24.85
N LYS A 43 -12.99 10.96 -26.04
CA LYS A 43 -14.06 11.97 -26.18
C LYS A 43 -15.39 11.43 -25.70
N ALA A 44 -15.74 10.20 -26.10
CA ALA A 44 -16.97 9.56 -25.64
C ALA A 44 -16.96 9.35 -24.11
N ILE A 45 -15.80 9.06 -23.52
CA ILE A 45 -15.66 8.89 -22.06
C ILE A 45 -15.86 10.23 -21.32
N GLU A 46 -15.41 11.35 -21.88
CA GLU A 46 -15.61 12.68 -21.28
C GLU A 46 -17.08 13.13 -21.27
N GLU A 47 -17.91 12.59 -22.17
CA GLU A 47 -19.34 12.88 -22.23
C GLU A 47 -20.18 12.09 -21.21
N LEU A 48 -19.57 11.13 -20.49
CA LEU A 48 -20.27 10.34 -19.50
C LEU A 48 -20.58 11.14 -18.22
N ASP A 49 -21.81 11.05 -17.75
CA ASP A 49 -22.26 11.65 -16.49
C ASP A 49 -21.49 11.07 -15.30
N GLY A 50 -20.65 11.89 -14.68
CA GLY A 50 -19.73 11.52 -13.59
C GLY A 50 -18.24 11.52 -13.97
N VAL A 51 -17.91 11.78 -15.23
CA VAL A 51 -16.52 11.99 -15.70
C VAL A 51 -16.25 13.49 -15.84
N LEU A 52 -15.15 13.95 -15.27
CA LEU A 52 -14.70 15.35 -15.30
C LEU A 52 -13.66 15.60 -16.41
N GLY A 53 -13.12 14.54 -17.01
CA GLY A 53 -12.13 14.63 -18.07
C GLY A 53 -11.33 13.34 -18.23
N THR A 54 -10.60 13.24 -19.33
CA THR A 54 -9.63 12.17 -19.58
C THR A 54 -8.25 12.74 -19.88
N ARG A 55 -7.19 12.01 -19.54
CA ARG A 55 -5.82 12.37 -19.91
C ARG A 55 -4.97 11.14 -20.12
N TYR A 56 -4.03 11.25 -21.05
CA TYR A 56 -2.90 10.33 -21.14
C TYR A 56 -1.69 10.96 -20.45
N GLN A 57 -1.16 10.28 -19.43
CA GLN A 57 0.04 10.73 -18.73
C GLN A 57 0.79 9.54 -18.13
N ASN A 58 2.12 9.55 -18.26
CA ASN A 58 3.02 8.51 -17.75
C ASN A 58 2.70 7.11 -18.29
N GLY A 59 2.29 7.00 -19.56
CA GLY A 59 1.93 5.72 -20.19
C GLY A 59 0.65 5.08 -19.64
N GLN A 60 -0.21 5.87 -19.00
CA GLN A 60 -1.52 5.43 -18.51
C GLN A 60 -2.64 6.29 -19.07
N PHE A 61 -3.75 5.65 -19.41
CA PHE A 61 -5.01 6.32 -19.69
C PHE A 61 -5.72 6.64 -18.37
N GLN A 62 -5.99 7.91 -18.09
CA GLN A 62 -6.56 8.38 -16.84
C GLN A 62 -7.95 8.97 -17.08
N VAL A 63 -8.93 8.46 -16.34
CA VAL A 63 -10.30 8.99 -16.29
C VAL A 63 -10.49 9.71 -14.96
N ILE A 64 -10.80 10.99 -15.01
CA ILE A 64 -11.01 11.85 -13.83
C ILE A 64 -12.48 11.73 -13.42
N ILE A 65 -12.74 11.15 -12.25
CA ILE A 65 -14.10 10.93 -11.73
C ILE A 65 -14.38 11.82 -10.51
N GLY A 66 -13.33 12.19 -9.77
CA GLY A 66 -13.46 12.92 -8.50
C GLY A 66 -13.72 12.00 -7.32
N ASN A 67 -14.42 12.49 -6.29
CA ASN A 67 -14.55 11.82 -4.99
C ASN A 67 -15.21 10.44 -5.05
N ASN A 68 -15.95 10.12 -6.12
CA ASN A 68 -16.66 8.86 -6.28
C ASN A 68 -15.81 7.75 -6.93
N VAL A 69 -14.54 8.03 -7.27
CA VAL A 69 -13.67 7.10 -8.00
C VAL A 69 -13.52 5.74 -7.31
N LYS A 70 -13.52 5.68 -5.97
CA LYS A 70 -13.42 4.43 -5.20
C LYS A 70 -14.57 3.48 -5.54
N TYR A 71 -15.79 4.00 -5.66
CA TYR A 71 -16.97 3.19 -5.94
C TYR A 71 -16.99 2.72 -7.39
N VAL A 72 -16.56 3.57 -8.33
CA VAL A 72 -16.47 3.19 -9.75
C VAL A 72 -15.37 2.15 -9.97
N TYR A 73 -14.22 2.30 -9.30
CA TYR A 73 -13.14 1.31 -9.36
C TYR A 73 -13.58 -0.05 -8.84
N ALA A 74 -14.36 -0.10 -7.75
CA ALA A 74 -14.87 -1.37 -7.21
C ALA A 74 -15.68 -2.13 -8.28
N GLU A 75 -16.54 -1.45 -9.03
CA GLU A 75 -17.30 -2.09 -10.11
C GLU A 75 -16.41 -2.46 -11.31
N VAL A 76 -15.44 -1.63 -11.68
CA VAL A 76 -14.45 -1.96 -12.72
C VAL A 76 -13.65 -3.21 -12.35
N ALA A 77 -13.20 -3.33 -11.10
CA ALA A 77 -12.44 -4.48 -10.63
C ALA A 77 -13.26 -5.78 -10.72
N LYS A 78 -14.55 -5.74 -10.35
CA LYS A 78 -15.48 -6.87 -10.51
C LYS A 78 -15.62 -7.28 -11.97
N ILE A 79 -15.89 -6.33 -12.87
CA ILE A 79 -16.09 -6.61 -14.31
C ILE A 79 -14.81 -7.19 -14.94
N LEU A 80 -13.64 -6.65 -14.57
CA LEU A 80 -12.35 -7.13 -15.06
C LEU A 80 -11.94 -8.48 -14.42
N GLY A 81 -12.63 -8.95 -13.39
CA GLY A 81 -12.28 -10.19 -12.68
C GLY A 81 -10.98 -10.06 -11.88
N LEU A 82 -10.69 -8.83 -11.40
CA LEU A 82 -9.52 -8.50 -10.58
C LEU A 82 -9.78 -8.72 -9.08
N GLU A 83 -10.84 -9.44 -8.71
CA GLU A 83 -11.32 -9.65 -7.34
C GLU A 83 -10.33 -10.38 -6.39
N ASN A 84 -9.12 -10.73 -6.84
CA ASN A 84 -8.07 -11.33 -6.02
C ASN A 84 -6.81 -10.46 -5.82
N ASP A 85 -6.79 -9.24 -6.35
CA ASP A 85 -5.74 -8.26 -6.07
C ASP A 85 -6.36 -7.11 -5.28
N ASP A 86 -6.64 -7.37 -4.00
CA ASP A 86 -7.13 -6.35 -3.07
C ASP A 86 -6.19 -5.14 -3.06
N ILE A 87 -6.72 -4.04 -3.61
CA ILE A 87 -6.78 -2.72 -2.97
C ILE A 87 -5.53 -2.34 -2.14
N GLU A 88 -4.36 -2.26 -2.78
CA GLU A 88 -3.23 -1.50 -2.23
C GLU A 88 -2.55 -0.72 -3.37
N GLN A 89 -3.00 0.53 -3.59
CA GLN A 89 -2.13 1.56 -4.13
C GLN A 89 -1.23 2.05 -2.98
N ASP A 90 0.04 1.68 -3.03
CA ASP A 90 1.14 2.63 -3.16
C ASP A 90 2.46 1.85 -3.26
N LYS A 91 3.04 1.84 -4.46
CA LYS A 91 4.49 1.93 -4.69
C LYS A 91 4.78 1.95 -6.18
N GLU A 92 5.32 3.07 -6.60
CA GLU A 92 5.99 3.28 -7.87
C GLU A 92 7.13 2.27 -8.06
N GLU A 93 7.46 2.05 -9.34
CA GLU A 93 8.61 1.31 -9.87
C GLU A 93 8.53 -0.22 -9.88
N LYS A 94 7.80 -0.77 -10.86
CA LYS A 94 8.21 -2.03 -11.51
C LYS A 94 8.96 -1.70 -12.79
N ILE A 95 10.28 -1.51 -12.65
CA ILE A 95 11.20 -1.61 -13.78
C ILE A 95 11.10 -3.04 -14.33
N VAL A 96 10.79 -3.10 -15.62
CA VAL A 96 10.78 -4.29 -16.46
C VAL A 96 12.08 -5.06 -16.31
N LYS A 97 11.98 -6.34 -15.95
CA LYS A 97 12.84 -7.40 -16.52
C LYS A 97 12.14 -8.76 -16.41
N LYS A 98 11.71 -9.25 -17.57
CA LYS A 98 11.36 -10.65 -17.83
C LYS A 98 12.59 -11.53 -17.59
N GLU A 99 12.31 -12.79 -17.22
CA GLU A 99 13.15 -14.00 -17.30
C GLU A 99 14.04 -14.40 -16.11
N LYS A 100 13.43 -15.11 -15.14
CA LYS A 100 13.90 -16.35 -14.49
C LYS A 100 12.79 -16.93 -13.58
N LYS A 101 11.89 -17.71 -14.17
CA LYS A 101 10.45 -17.65 -13.87
C LYS A 101 9.87 -18.48 -12.70
N ASP A 102 10.62 -19.30 -11.97
CA ASP A 102 10.00 -20.07 -10.86
C ASP A 102 10.58 -19.83 -9.47
N LYS A 103 11.90 -19.76 -9.31
CA LYS A 103 12.51 -19.54 -7.97
C LYS A 103 12.63 -18.06 -7.58
N GLN A 104 12.90 -17.17 -8.54
CA GLN A 104 12.90 -15.73 -8.26
C GLN A 104 11.50 -15.22 -7.92
N ASN A 105 10.45 -15.81 -8.49
CA ASN A 105 9.08 -15.42 -8.19
C ASN A 105 8.68 -15.72 -6.73
N VAL A 106 9.10 -16.87 -6.17
CA VAL A 106 8.80 -17.20 -4.76
C VAL A 106 9.62 -16.34 -3.81
N LEU A 107 10.92 -16.16 -4.08
CA LEU A 107 11.76 -15.29 -3.25
C LEU A 107 11.25 -13.84 -3.28
N ASN A 108 10.91 -13.31 -4.46
CA ASN A 108 10.35 -11.97 -4.59
C ASN A 108 9.01 -11.86 -3.86
N LYS A 109 8.15 -12.88 -3.91
CA LYS A 109 6.90 -12.90 -3.14
C LYS A 109 7.14 -12.87 -1.63
N ILE A 110 8.12 -13.64 -1.13
CA ILE A 110 8.47 -13.64 0.30
C ILE A 110 9.02 -12.26 0.71
N LEU A 111 9.92 -11.70 -0.11
CA LEU A 111 10.47 -10.36 0.12
C LEU A 111 9.37 -9.29 0.06
N ASP A 112 8.41 -9.42 -0.85
CA ASP A 112 7.24 -8.53 -0.95
C ASP A 112 6.34 -8.63 0.29
N VAL A 113 6.12 -9.85 0.83
CA VAL A 113 5.38 -10.05 2.08
C VAL A 113 6.10 -9.38 3.24
N ILE A 114 7.42 -9.58 3.37
CA ILE A 114 8.23 -8.92 4.41
C ILE A 114 8.12 -7.40 4.23
N ALA A 115 8.43 -6.88 3.03
CA ALA A 115 8.43 -5.45 2.77
C ALA A 115 7.06 -4.80 2.98
N SER A 116 5.96 -5.43 2.57
CA SER A 116 4.60 -4.93 2.78
C SER A 116 4.19 -4.95 4.25
N SER A 117 4.60 -5.97 5.01
CA SER A 117 4.32 -6.05 6.45
C SER A 117 4.95 -4.91 7.24
N PHE A 118 6.10 -4.40 6.81
CA PHE A 118 6.77 -3.26 7.47
C PHE A 118 6.24 -1.89 7.04
N GLN A 119 5.56 -1.77 5.90
CA GLN A 119 5.12 -0.47 5.37
C GLN A 119 4.30 0.37 6.35
N PRO A 120 3.27 -0.18 7.03
CA PRO A 120 2.49 0.59 8.00
C PRO A 120 3.30 1.03 9.23
N ILE A 121 4.41 0.35 9.51
CA ILE A 121 5.22 0.51 10.72
C ILE A 121 6.43 1.42 10.47
N LEU A 122 6.81 1.63 9.20
CA LEU A 122 7.95 2.46 8.79
C LEU A 122 7.97 3.83 9.47
N PRO A 123 6.88 4.63 9.51
CA PRO A 123 6.92 5.95 10.14
C PRO A 123 7.32 5.90 11.63
N ALA A 124 6.82 4.91 12.37
CA ALA A 124 7.12 4.75 13.79
C ALA A 124 8.59 4.36 14.02
N ILE A 125 9.10 3.39 13.25
CA ILE A 125 10.50 2.92 13.39
C ILE A 125 11.49 4.00 12.96
N ILE A 126 11.18 4.75 11.89
CA ILE A 126 12.02 5.87 11.43
C ILE A 126 12.08 6.94 12.52
N GLY A 127 10.94 7.36 13.06
CA GLY A 127 10.88 8.34 14.15
C GLY A 127 11.63 7.88 15.40
N ALA A 128 11.45 6.63 15.80
CA ALA A 128 12.14 6.04 16.94
C ALA A 128 13.66 5.99 16.74
N GLY A 129 14.12 5.57 15.55
CA GLY A 129 15.55 5.53 15.22
C GLY A 129 16.19 6.91 15.20
N MET A 130 15.51 7.90 14.61
CA MET A 130 15.96 9.30 14.61
C MET A 130 16.04 9.86 16.03
N MET A 131 15.02 9.61 16.87
CA MET A 131 15.00 10.04 18.26
C MET A 131 16.17 9.46 19.05
N LYS A 132 16.43 8.14 18.90
CA LYS A 132 17.59 7.50 19.50
C LYS A 132 18.92 8.10 19.04
N GLY A 133 19.05 8.39 17.75
CA GLY A 133 20.24 9.04 17.19
C GLY A 133 20.50 10.41 17.83
N ILE A 134 19.46 11.23 17.98
CA ILE A 134 19.56 12.54 18.64
C ILE A 134 19.94 12.38 20.12
N LEU A 135 19.28 11.46 20.84
CA LEU A 135 19.57 11.19 22.25
C LEU A 135 21.01 10.70 22.45
N ALA A 136 21.54 9.88 21.53
CA ALA A 136 22.93 9.44 21.57
C ALA A 136 23.91 10.60 21.39
N ILE A 137 23.65 11.53 20.47
CA ILE A 137 24.48 12.73 20.27
C ILE A 137 24.43 13.64 21.50
N LEU A 138 23.25 13.86 22.08
CA LEU A 138 23.07 14.66 23.30
C LEU A 138 23.80 14.04 24.51
N MET A 139 23.85 12.72 24.59
CA MET A 139 24.61 12.02 25.62
C MET A 139 26.11 12.18 25.42
N VAL A 140 26.63 11.95 24.20
CA VAL A 140 28.06 12.04 23.89
C VAL A 140 28.60 13.47 24.04
N SER A 141 27.79 14.48 23.71
CA SER A 141 28.13 15.90 23.89
C SER A 141 28.07 16.37 25.35
N GLY A 142 27.63 15.51 26.29
CA GLY A 142 27.51 15.85 27.71
C GLY A 142 26.34 16.77 28.03
N LEU A 143 25.47 17.08 27.07
CA LEU A 143 24.29 17.93 27.27
C LEU A 143 23.19 17.24 28.09
N VAL A 144 23.15 15.91 28.03
CA VAL A 144 22.13 15.11 28.70
C VAL A 144 22.77 13.89 29.36
N SER A 145 22.44 13.63 30.62
CA SER A 145 22.83 12.41 31.33
C SER A 145 21.77 11.32 31.18
N SER A 146 22.19 10.06 31.13
CA SER A 146 21.30 8.89 31.15
C SER A 146 20.44 8.79 32.43
N ASN A 147 20.85 9.46 33.51
CA ASN A 147 20.09 9.55 34.75
C ASN A 147 19.06 10.69 34.75
N SER A 148 19.01 11.50 33.69
CA SER A 148 17.98 12.52 33.55
C SER A 148 16.64 11.86 33.26
N GLY A 149 15.60 12.23 34.03
CA GLY A 149 14.23 11.74 33.78
C GLY A 149 13.74 12.05 32.37
N THR A 150 14.11 13.21 31.81
CA THR A 150 13.77 13.59 30.43
C THR A 150 14.40 12.64 29.42
N TYR A 151 15.66 12.25 29.62
CA TYR A 151 16.33 11.28 28.76
C TYR A 151 15.62 9.94 28.82
N GLN A 152 15.30 9.46 30.02
CA GLN A 152 14.67 8.15 30.21
C GLN A 152 13.30 8.09 29.54
N ILE A 153 12.47 9.13 29.71
CA ILE A 153 11.14 9.19 29.07
C ILE A 153 11.28 9.14 27.55
N LEU A 154 12.14 9.99 26.97
CA LEU A 154 12.34 10.02 25.51
C LEU A 154 12.93 8.70 24.99
N ASN A 155 13.87 8.12 25.73
CA ASN A 155 14.47 6.84 25.36
C ASN A 155 13.43 5.70 25.44
N ILE A 156 12.58 5.65 26.46
CA ILE A 156 11.48 4.67 26.59
C ILE A 156 10.50 4.81 25.43
N VAL A 157 10.11 6.03 25.07
CA VAL A 157 9.21 6.27 23.92
C VAL A 157 9.84 5.75 22.64
N ALA A 158 11.11 6.03 22.40
CA ALA A 158 11.81 5.52 21.23
C ALA A 158 11.99 3.99 21.26
N ASP A 159 12.36 3.42 22.41
CA ASP A 159 12.51 1.98 22.61
C ASP A 159 11.21 1.22 22.38
N SER A 160 10.08 1.77 22.79
CA SER A 160 8.77 1.13 22.70
C SER A 160 8.43 0.70 21.27
N ALA A 161 8.78 1.50 20.26
CA ALA A 161 8.53 1.17 18.86
C ALA A 161 9.30 -0.08 18.40
N PHE A 162 10.50 -0.31 18.93
CA PHE A 162 11.33 -1.48 18.63
C PHE A 162 10.96 -2.68 19.52
N TYR A 163 10.73 -2.44 20.80
CA TYR A 163 10.40 -3.47 21.77
C TYR A 163 9.08 -4.16 21.43
N PHE A 164 8.04 -3.38 21.11
CA PHE A 164 6.73 -3.90 20.71
C PHE A 164 6.61 -4.17 19.21
N LEU A 165 7.75 -4.24 18.48
CA LEU A 165 7.77 -4.56 17.05
C LEU A 165 7.02 -5.86 16.70
N PRO A 166 7.11 -6.95 17.49
CA PRO A 166 6.33 -8.17 17.22
C PRO A 166 4.82 -7.93 17.18
N PHE A 167 4.28 -7.09 18.07
CA PHE A 167 2.86 -6.72 18.08
C PHE A 167 2.48 -5.86 16.87
N LEU A 168 3.33 -4.88 16.53
CA LEU A 168 3.10 -4.02 15.37
C LEU A 168 3.07 -4.84 14.08
N LEU A 169 4.02 -5.77 13.93
CA LEU A 169 4.08 -6.70 12.80
C LEU A 169 2.90 -7.65 12.77
N ALA A 170 2.47 -8.18 13.91
CA ALA A 170 1.33 -9.08 13.96
C ALA A 170 0.07 -8.46 13.37
N VAL A 171 -0.21 -7.19 13.65
CA VAL A 171 -1.36 -6.48 13.05
C VAL A 171 -1.18 -6.31 11.55
N SER A 172 -0.01 -5.83 11.09
CA SER A 172 0.25 -5.60 9.66
C SER A 172 0.20 -6.89 8.84
N VAL A 173 0.79 -7.97 9.36
CA VAL A 173 0.78 -9.30 8.74
C VAL A 173 -0.64 -9.88 8.73
N SER A 174 -1.38 -9.74 9.84
CA SER A 174 -2.75 -10.26 9.90
C SER A 174 -3.65 -9.62 8.86
N ARG A 175 -3.54 -8.30 8.67
CA ARG A 175 -4.24 -7.58 7.60
C ARG A 175 -3.79 -8.02 6.21
N LYS A 176 -2.48 -8.27 6.02
CA LYS A 176 -1.95 -8.69 4.71
C LYS A 176 -2.47 -10.07 4.27
N PHE A 177 -2.67 -10.97 5.23
CA PHE A 177 -3.17 -12.33 4.99
C PHE A 177 -4.68 -12.48 5.19
N ASP A 178 -5.40 -11.38 5.46
CA ASP A 178 -6.83 -11.38 5.77
C ASP A 178 -7.23 -12.37 6.87
N VAL A 179 -6.45 -12.37 7.96
CA VAL A 179 -6.71 -13.18 9.16
C VAL A 179 -7.03 -12.30 10.36
N ASN A 180 -7.66 -12.89 11.37
CA ASN A 180 -8.07 -12.20 12.58
C ASN A 180 -6.87 -11.57 13.33
N GLU A 181 -6.89 -10.25 13.53
CA GLU A 181 -5.77 -9.54 14.13
C GLU A 181 -5.60 -9.82 15.63
N TYR A 182 -6.68 -10.14 16.35
CA TYR A 182 -6.59 -10.51 17.76
C TYR A 182 -5.80 -11.81 17.94
N LEU A 183 -6.01 -12.79 17.06
CA LEU A 183 -5.22 -14.03 17.06
C LEU A 183 -3.74 -13.75 16.73
N GLY A 184 -3.47 -12.86 15.77
CA GLY A 184 -2.11 -12.42 15.47
C GLY A 184 -1.42 -11.78 16.68
N ILE A 185 -2.12 -10.90 17.39
CA ILE A 185 -1.63 -10.24 18.61
C ILE A 185 -1.35 -11.26 19.73
N VAL A 186 -2.21 -12.27 19.92
CA VAL A 186 -1.98 -13.35 20.88
C VAL A 186 -0.69 -14.10 20.56
N LEU A 187 -0.43 -14.35 19.27
CA LEU A 187 0.78 -15.04 18.82
C LEU A 187 2.05 -14.20 19.06
N ALA A 188 1.99 -12.89 18.84
CA ALA A 188 3.05 -11.97 19.24
C ALA A 188 3.25 -11.94 20.76
N GLY A 189 2.16 -11.97 21.53
CA GLY A 189 2.21 -12.06 23.00
C GLY A 189 2.85 -13.35 23.50
N ALA A 190 2.62 -14.47 22.82
CA ALA A 190 3.31 -15.72 23.13
C ALA A 190 4.82 -15.60 22.89
N LEU A 191 5.25 -14.99 21.78
CA LEU A 191 6.67 -14.74 21.50
C LEU A 191 7.32 -13.77 22.48
N MET A 192 6.54 -12.82 23.00
CA MET A 192 7.00 -11.84 23.99
C MET A 192 6.72 -12.26 25.44
N TYR A 193 6.35 -13.52 25.67
CA TYR A 193 6.07 -14.00 27.01
C TYR A 193 7.36 -14.00 27.84
N PRO A 194 7.35 -13.58 29.12
CA PRO A 194 8.56 -13.45 29.93
C PRO A 194 9.42 -14.72 29.97
N THR A 195 8.81 -15.91 30.01
CA THR A 195 9.55 -17.19 29.98
C THR A 195 10.31 -17.47 28.67
N ILE A 196 10.03 -16.73 27.60
CA ILE A 196 10.76 -16.81 26.33
C ILE A 196 11.81 -15.71 26.21
N ILE A 197 11.56 -14.53 26.79
CA ILE A 197 12.45 -13.36 26.70
C ILE A 197 13.55 -13.38 27.77
N ASP A 198 13.25 -13.86 28.97
CA ASP A 198 14.16 -13.95 30.13
C ASP A 198 14.74 -15.35 30.32
#